data_AF-A0A949LEZ8-F1
#
_entry.id   AF-A0A949LEZ8-F1
#
_cell.length_a   1.000
_cell.length_b   1.000
_cell.length_c   1.000
_cell.angle_alpha   90.00
_cell.angle_beta   90.00
_cell.angle_gamma   90.00
#
_symmetry.space_group_name_H-M   'P 1'
#
loop_
_entity.id
_entity.type
_entity.pdbx_description
1 polymer ?
#
loop_
_entity_poly.entity_id
_entity_poly.type
_entity_poly.pdbx_seq_one_letter_code
_entity_poly.pdbx_strand_id
1 'polypeptide(L)'
;MHSNLYAFGDGEWSSEAGLEGTIFAEESESSDVRSNFSVFMSTEYYVDWNDGGDSFVFSPRLRLDQHDSERNTIDFTEFVWVHVEDTWEIRTGIREEAWGVSLMGGVVDVINQTNIVEDFFGAKLGQPMINLSLVQDWGILDLFVLTGFREASLPGEDSRPGLPFALDTSESDIPLQDREIIGLDYAVRWQHSWESFEWAVSYFYGTSREADIDFNYDVATPGIVSTYYNVNQIGAELLYIWNGYGFKYESRTVIGSKNRGAELGTYTAALVGFEYTWGSVFGSNFDIMWDVSYMHDDRKLSFSALMEKDVFALGILNLNDEFDTRVGLGSIWDVKDDEGIFLITAERRIAESWKASVFAVYFYAEQKETPPEVAEEQTAAELANLLAGFEIFGESQLEKIIDSFGALVVEHGVYSNEVSSAIANLQTIVDSVSFQEDNKLAIMEDESFVRVLLTHYF
;
A
#
# COMPACT_ATOMS: atom_id res chain seq x y z
N MET A 1 -42.15 0.55 35.92
CA MET A 1 -40.94 0.06 35.26
C MET A 1 -41.34 -0.33 33.86
N HIS A 2 -41.27 0.61 32.92
CA HIS A 2 -41.39 0.30 31.50
C HIS A 2 -40.00 -0.14 31.04
N SER A 3 -39.82 -1.44 30.85
CA SER A 3 -38.70 -1.98 30.08
C SER A 3 -38.99 -1.66 28.62
N ASN A 4 -38.40 -0.59 28.11
CA ASN A 4 -38.26 -0.42 26.68
C ASN A 4 -37.27 -1.51 26.23
N LEU A 5 -37.81 -2.57 25.63
CA LEU A 5 -36.98 -3.48 24.85
C LEU A 5 -36.47 -2.66 23.67
N TYR A 6 -35.16 -2.49 23.58
CA TYR A 6 -34.49 -2.00 22.39
C TYR A 6 -34.93 -2.86 21.20
N ALA A 7 -35.59 -2.26 20.22
CA ALA A 7 -35.95 -2.92 18.98
C ALA A 7 -34.68 -2.98 18.12
N PHE A 8 -34.13 -4.18 17.94
CA PHE A 8 -33.12 -4.41 16.91
C PHE A 8 -33.80 -4.31 15.54
N GLY A 9 -33.18 -3.64 14.57
CA GLY A 9 -33.56 -3.74 13.17
C GLY A 9 -33.38 -5.16 12.64
N ASP A 10 -34.04 -5.48 11.52
CA ASP A 10 -33.80 -6.72 10.81
C ASP A 10 -32.44 -6.60 10.10
N GLY A 11 -31.42 -7.32 10.56
CA GLY A 11 -30.09 -7.23 9.97
C GLY A 11 -30.04 -7.79 8.54
N GLU A 12 -29.21 -7.17 7.70
CA GLU A 12 -29.07 -7.45 6.29
C GLU A 12 -27.71 -8.09 5.99
N TRP A 13 -27.70 -9.03 5.04
CA TRP A 13 -26.47 -9.62 4.52
C TRP A 13 -26.32 -9.25 3.05
N SER A 14 -25.11 -8.84 2.67
CA SER A 14 -24.67 -8.70 1.28
C SER A 14 -23.44 -9.58 1.09
N SER A 15 -23.38 -10.35 0.01
CA SER A 15 -22.22 -11.21 -0.24
C SER A 15 -21.81 -11.19 -1.69
N GLU A 16 -20.51 -11.38 -1.92
CA GLU A 16 -19.93 -11.60 -3.23
C GLU A 16 -18.91 -12.73 -3.20
N ALA A 17 -18.76 -13.41 -4.33
CA ALA A 17 -17.69 -14.37 -4.54
C ALA A 17 -17.10 -14.19 -5.93
N GLY A 18 -15.78 -14.33 -6.02
CA GLY A 18 -15.03 -14.06 -7.24
C GLY A 18 -14.10 -15.18 -7.64
N LEU A 19 -13.89 -15.33 -8.95
CA LEU A 19 -12.79 -16.07 -9.55
C LEU A 19 -11.88 -15.09 -10.28
N GLU A 20 -10.61 -15.08 -9.90
CA GLU A 20 -9.57 -14.25 -10.47
C GLU A 20 -8.59 -15.12 -11.27
N GLY A 21 -8.24 -14.69 -12.47
CA GLY A 21 -7.17 -15.27 -13.27
C GLY A 21 -6.19 -14.18 -13.69
N THR A 22 -4.91 -14.41 -13.43
CA THR A 22 -3.82 -13.49 -13.78
C THR A 22 -2.89 -14.18 -14.77
N ILE A 23 -2.43 -13.44 -15.78
CA ILE A 23 -1.43 -13.87 -16.76
C ILE A 23 -0.31 -12.83 -16.78
N PHE A 24 0.92 -13.28 -16.63
CA PHE A 24 2.10 -12.43 -16.67
C PHE A 24 2.62 -12.33 -18.10
N ALA A 25 3.04 -11.13 -18.51
CA ALA A 25 3.52 -10.87 -19.85
C ALA A 25 4.89 -11.51 -20.11
N GLU A 26 5.73 -11.56 -19.07
CA GLU A 26 7.16 -11.89 -19.17
C GLU A 26 7.53 -13.08 -18.28
N GLU A 27 8.72 -13.64 -18.51
CA GLU A 27 9.29 -14.63 -17.58
C GLU A 27 9.90 -13.84 -16.42
N SER A 28 9.65 -14.26 -15.19
CA SER A 28 10.29 -13.61 -14.04
C SER A 28 11.62 -14.28 -13.77
N GLU A 29 12.63 -13.50 -13.40
CA GLU A 29 13.91 -14.06 -12.95
C GLU A 29 13.79 -14.73 -11.58
N SER A 30 12.80 -14.30 -10.78
CA SER A 30 12.54 -14.81 -9.42
C SER A 30 11.48 -15.93 -9.35
N SER A 31 10.68 -16.13 -10.42
CA SER A 31 9.55 -17.06 -10.38
C SER A 31 9.20 -17.71 -11.73
N ASP A 32 8.97 -19.03 -11.71
CA ASP A 32 8.49 -19.81 -12.86
C ASP A 32 6.99 -19.60 -13.16
N VAL A 33 6.27 -18.84 -12.32
CA VAL A 33 4.82 -18.63 -12.44
C VAL A 33 4.49 -17.76 -13.66
N ARG A 34 3.66 -18.28 -14.57
CA ARG A 34 3.17 -17.54 -15.77
C ARG A 34 1.70 -17.18 -15.74
N SER A 35 0.98 -17.83 -14.84
CA SER A 35 -0.42 -17.55 -14.60
C SER A 35 -0.77 -17.94 -13.17
N ASN A 36 -1.69 -17.20 -12.57
CA ASN A 36 -2.19 -17.50 -11.24
C ASN A 36 -3.71 -17.52 -11.23
N PHE A 37 -4.30 -18.37 -10.41
CA PHE A 37 -5.73 -18.39 -10.15
C PHE A 37 -6.00 -18.19 -8.67
N SER A 38 -7.00 -17.40 -8.35
CA SER A 38 -7.48 -17.27 -6.97
C SER A 38 -8.99 -17.17 -6.91
N VAL A 39 -9.55 -17.54 -5.76
CA VAL A 39 -10.96 -17.38 -5.45
C VAL A 39 -11.09 -16.58 -4.17
N PHE A 40 -12.14 -15.76 -4.08
CA PHE A 40 -12.46 -15.07 -2.85
C PHE A 40 -13.95 -15.10 -2.56
N MET A 41 -14.29 -14.87 -1.29
CA MET A 41 -15.63 -14.57 -0.84
C MET A 41 -15.57 -13.42 0.14
N SER A 42 -16.40 -12.41 -0.07
CA SER A 42 -16.60 -11.31 0.86
C SER A 42 -18.07 -11.29 1.27
N THR A 43 -18.33 -11.05 2.54
CA THR A 43 -19.70 -10.84 3.00
C THR A 43 -19.72 -9.71 4.00
N GLU A 44 -20.81 -8.96 4.00
CA GLU A 44 -21.07 -7.89 4.94
C GLU A 44 -22.39 -8.17 5.65
N TYR A 45 -22.38 -8.01 6.96
CA TYR A 45 -23.58 -7.96 7.79
C TYR A 45 -23.73 -6.56 8.36
N TYR A 46 -24.90 -5.97 8.13
CA TYR A 46 -25.27 -4.67 8.67
C TYR A 46 -26.53 -4.81 9.52
N VAL A 47 -26.54 -4.14 10.68
CA VAL A 47 -27.74 -3.98 11.49
C VAL A 47 -27.71 -2.63 12.21
N ASP A 48 -28.86 -1.97 12.30
CA ASP A 48 -29.04 -0.79 13.13
C ASP A 48 -30.14 -0.99 14.17
N TRP A 49 -30.13 -0.13 15.19
CA TRP A 49 -31.15 -0.05 16.22
C TRP A 49 -31.21 1.37 16.78
N ASN A 50 -32.11 1.60 17.75
CA ASN A 50 -32.31 2.92 18.36
C ASN A 50 -32.65 4.02 17.34
N ASP A 51 -33.55 3.71 16.40
CA ASP A 51 -33.95 4.62 15.33
C ASP A 51 -32.76 5.12 14.47
N GLY A 52 -31.73 4.27 14.31
CA GLY A 52 -30.51 4.57 13.56
C GLY A 52 -29.39 5.23 14.37
N GLY A 53 -29.59 5.45 15.67
CA GLY A 53 -28.57 6.00 16.57
C GLY A 53 -27.43 5.04 16.87
N ASP A 54 -27.63 3.74 16.63
CA ASP A 54 -26.59 2.73 16.77
C ASP A 54 -26.58 1.79 15.56
N SER A 55 -25.40 1.41 15.10
CA SER A 55 -25.23 0.41 14.05
C SER A 55 -24.04 -0.50 14.28
N PHE A 56 -24.08 -1.66 13.67
CA PHE A 56 -23.01 -2.64 13.70
C PHE A 56 -22.75 -3.18 12.28
N VAL A 57 -21.46 -3.24 11.91
CA VAL A 57 -20.99 -3.78 10.65
C VAL A 57 -20.00 -4.90 10.92
N PHE A 58 -20.15 -6.01 10.19
CA PHE A 58 -19.20 -7.11 10.17
C PHE A 58 -18.94 -7.57 8.73
N SER A 59 -17.71 -7.37 8.26
CA SER A 59 -17.32 -7.65 6.87
C SER A 59 -16.13 -8.62 6.80
N PRO A 60 -16.35 -9.94 7.00
CA PRO A 60 -15.31 -10.94 6.81
C PRO A 60 -15.03 -11.20 5.33
N ARG A 61 -13.75 -11.46 5.05
CA ARG A 61 -13.25 -11.82 3.72
C ARG A 61 -12.39 -13.07 3.78
N LEU A 62 -12.53 -13.91 2.77
CA LEU A 62 -11.76 -15.14 2.57
C LEU A 62 -11.13 -15.09 1.19
N ARG A 63 -9.85 -15.46 1.09
CA ARG A 63 -9.18 -15.70 -0.20
C ARG A 63 -8.39 -17.00 -0.17
N LEU A 64 -8.43 -17.69 -1.30
CA LEU A 64 -7.54 -18.81 -1.61
C LEU A 64 -6.83 -18.53 -2.94
N ASP A 65 -5.51 -18.51 -2.91
CA ASP A 65 -4.61 -18.31 -4.03
C ASP A 65 -3.89 -19.63 -4.37
N GLN A 66 -3.61 -19.83 -5.66
CA GLN A 66 -3.03 -21.07 -6.15
C GLN A 66 -1.54 -21.18 -5.81
N HIS A 67 -0.80 -20.08 -5.85
CA HIS A 67 0.65 -20.08 -5.74
C HIS A 67 1.14 -19.37 -4.48
N ASP A 68 0.55 -18.22 -4.14
CA ASP A 68 1.03 -17.42 -3.01
C ASP A 68 0.29 -17.79 -1.71
N SER A 69 0.98 -18.45 -0.79
CA SER A 69 0.39 -18.79 0.51
C SER A 69 0.13 -17.58 1.39
N GLU A 70 0.85 -16.47 1.22
CA GLU A 70 0.64 -15.25 2.00
C GLU A 70 -0.65 -14.53 1.62
N ARG A 71 -1.15 -14.81 0.40
CA ARG A 71 -2.42 -14.31 -0.10
C ARG A 71 -3.63 -15.17 0.32
N ASN A 72 -3.39 -16.33 0.96
CA ASN A 72 -4.45 -17.15 1.56
C ASN A 72 -4.90 -16.54 2.90
N THR A 73 -5.94 -15.73 2.86
CA THR A 73 -6.35 -14.93 4.02
C THR A 73 -7.75 -15.27 4.53
N ILE A 74 -7.91 -15.12 5.84
CA ILE A 74 -9.20 -14.91 6.51
C ILE A 74 -9.05 -13.59 7.26
N ASP A 75 -9.70 -12.54 6.76
CA ASP A 75 -9.60 -11.19 7.33
C ASP A 75 -10.97 -10.64 7.73
N PHE A 76 -10.95 -9.67 8.65
CA PHE A 76 -12.10 -8.86 9.04
C PHE A 76 -11.75 -7.41 8.76
N THR A 77 -12.20 -6.91 7.61
CA THR A 77 -11.96 -5.53 7.21
C THR A 77 -12.75 -4.56 8.10
N GLU A 78 -13.99 -4.94 8.41
CA GLU A 78 -14.88 -4.23 9.32
C GLU A 78 -15.42 -5.18 10.40
N PHE A 79 -15.36 -4.75 11.64
CA PHE A 79 -16.05 -5.31 12.80
C PHE A 79 -16.26 -4.15 13.76
N VAL A 80 -17.25 -3.30 13.49
CA VAL A 80 -17.37 -1.99 14.14
C VAL A 80 -18.77 -1.78 14.68
N TRP A 81 -18.85 -1.27 15.90
CA TRP A 81 -20.05 -0.65 16.43
C TRP A 81 -19.90 0.86 16.35
N VAL A 82 -20.97 1.51 15.91
CA VAL A 82 -21.07 2.96 15.76
C VAL A 82 -22.25 3.45 16.58
N HIS A 83 -22.06 4.57 17.28
CA HIS A 83 -23.13 5.29 17.95
C HIS A 83 -23.07 6.77 17.61
N VAL A 84 -24.19 7.29 17.13
CA VAL A 84 -24.34 8.63 16.57
C VAL A 84 -25.30 9.45 17.44
N GLU A 85 -24.88 10.66 17.78
CA GLU A 85 -25.69 11.68 18.46
C GLU A 85 -25.61 13.01 17.68
N ASP A 86 -26.42 14.00 18.04
CA ASP A 86 -26.53 15.28 17.30
C ASP A 86 -25.21 16.03 17.11
N THR A 87 -24.21 15.83 17.99
CA THR A 87 -22.98 16.63 18.04
C THR A 87 -21.70 15.81 18.20
N TRP A 88 -21.83 14.48 18.26
CA TRP A 88 -20.70 13.58 18.38
C TRP A 88 -21.05 12.18 17.90
N GLU A 89 -20.03 11.43 17.52
CA GLU A 89 -20.13 10.03 17.13
C GLU A 89 -18.98 9.24 17.76
N ILE A 90 -19.24 8.03 18.22
CA ILE A 90 -18.18 7.09 18.63
C ILE A 90 -18.22 5.84 17.77
N ARG A 91 -17.04 5.42 17.33
CA ARG A 91 -16.81 4.21 16.55
C ARG A 91 -15.80 3.35 17.30
N THR A 92 -16.09 2.07 17.49
CA THR A 92 -15.16 1.15 18.13
C THR A 92 -15.23 -0.25 17.54
N GLY A 93 -14.06 -0.85 17.37
CA GLY A 93 -13.91 -2.13 16.69
C GLY A 93 -12.78 -2.08 15.68
N ILE A 94 -12.84 -2.92 14.65
CA ILE A 94 -11.91 -2.94 13.51
C ILE A 94 -12.56 -2.20 12.35
N ARG A 95 -11.86 -1.22 11.76
CA ARG A 95 -12.41 -0.42 10.67
C ARG A 95 -11.33 0.13 9.75
N GLU A 96 -11.68 0.34 8.49
CA GLU A 96 -10.92 1.13 7.55
C GLU A 96 -11.26 2.63 7.65
N GLU A 97 -10.22 3.44 7.64
CA GLU A 97 -10.27 4.89 7.69
C GLU A 97 -9.37 5.41 6.56
N ALA A 98 -9.94 6.23 5.68
CA ALA A 98 -9.21 6.80 4.55
C ALA A 98 -9.01 8.30 4.77
N TRP A 99 -7.75 8.73 4.80
CA TRP A 99 -7.39 10.15 4.81
C TRP A 99 -6.82 10.56 3.46
N GLY A 100 -6.99 11.84 3.10
CA GLY A 100 -6.58 12.37 1.81
C GLY A 100 -7.75 12.65 0.87
N VAL A 101 -7.40 13.31 -0.23
CA VAL A 101 -8.27 13.75 -1.32
C VAL A 101 -7.81 13.19 -2.68
N SER A 102 -6.60 12.63 -2.74
CA SER A 102 -6.00 12.02 -3.92
C SER A 102 -6.61 10.65 -4.27
N LEU A 103 -6.60 10.32 -5.56
CA LEU A 103 -6.99 9.00 -6.07
C LEU A 103 -5.80 8.03 -6.16
N MET A 104 -4.56 8.52 -6.02
CA MET A 104 -3.31 7.75 -6.06
C MET A 104 -2.88 7.20 -4.69
N GLY A 105 -3.85 6.94 -3.81
CA GLY A 105 -3.59 6.78 -2.39
C GLY A 105 -3.29 8.14 -1.72
N GLY A 106 -3.77 8.31 -0.49
CA GLY A 106 -3.53 9.53 0.27
C GLY A 106 -2.10 9.59 0.78
N VAL A 107 -1.35 10.64 0.44
CA VAL A 107 -0.02 10.90 1.00
C VAL A 107 -0.12 11.03 2.52
N VAL A 108 -1.19 11.62 3.03
CA VAL A 108 -1.41 11.82 4.47
C VAL A 108 -1.96 10.59 5.19
N ASP A 109 -2.34 9.53 4.47
CA ASP A 109 -2.97 8.35 5.05
C ASP A 109 -1.99 7.56 5.92
N VAL A 110 -2.42 7.21 7.14
CA VAL A 110 -1.56 6.63 8.17
C VAL A 110 -2.31 5.81 9.23
N ILE A 111 -3.64 5.69 9.14
CA ILE A 111 -4.40 4.94 10.15
C ILE A 111 -4.32 3.44 9.86
N ASN A 112 -4.59 3.07 8.62
CA ASN A 112 -4.67 1.68 8.19
C ASN A 112 -3.40 1.22 7.49
N GLN A 113 -3.02 -0.02 7.77
CA GLN A 113 -1.90 -0.69 7.14
C GLN A 113 -2.24 -1.05 5.68
N THR A 114 -1.29 -0.88 4.76
CA THR A 114 -1.45 -1.28 3.35
C THR A 114 -1.42 -2.81 3.19
N ASN A 115 -2.29 -3.32 2.31
CA ASN A 115 -2.40 -4.73 1.94
C ASN A 115 -2.00 -4.92 0.47
N ILE A 116 -0.68 -4.98 0.23
CA ILE A 116 -0.11 -4.95 -1.13
C ILE A 116 -0.45 -6.23 -1.90
N VAL A 117 -0.58 -7.38 -1.21
CA VAL A 117 -0.93 -8.66 -1.84
C VAL A 117 -2.36 -8.71 -2.39
N GLU A 118 -3.27 -7.91 -1.82
CA GLU A 118 -4.63 -7.79 -2.36
C GLU A 118 -4.68 -6.84 -3.57
N ASP A 119 -4.19 -5.63 -3.37
CA ASP A 119 -4.11 -4.59 -4.39
C ASP A 119 -2.90 -3.69 -4.13
N PHE A 120 -1.98 -3.69 -5.09
CA PHE A 120 -0.75 -2.91 -5.06
C PHE A 120 -0.99 -1.41 -4.88
N PHE A 121 -2.14 -0.88 -5.34
CA PHE A 121 -2.39 0.56 -5.40
C PHE A 121 -3.34 1.11 -4.33
N GLY A 122 -3.95 0.29 -3.47
CA GLY A 122 -4.92 0.88 -2.54
C GLY A 122 -5.64 -0.01 -1.53
N ALA A 123 -5.43 -1.33 -1.50
CA ALA A 123 -6.08 -2.14 -0.48
C ALA A 123 -5.47 -1.85 0.91
N LYS A 124 -6.33 -1.80 1.91
CA LYS A 124 -5.96 -1.60 3.31
C LYS A 124 -6.37 -2.80 4.16
N LEU A 125 -5.84 -2.84 5.38
CA LEU A 125 -6.29 -3.71 6.45
C LEU A 125 -7.11 -2.89 7.44
N GLY A 126 -8.20 -3.46 7.95
CA GLY A 126 -8.96 -2.84 9.05
C GLY A 126 -8.10 -2.65 10.31
N GLN A 127 -8.19 -1.50 10.96
CA GLN A 127 -7.41 -1.16 12.15
C GLN A 127 -8.31 -1.24 13.39
N PRO A 128 -7.95 -2.02 14.43
CA PRO A 128 -8.66 -1.96 15.68
C PRO A 128 -8.47 -0.59 16.36
N MET A 129 -9.57 0.07 16.69
CA MET A 129 -9.56 1.43 17.21
C MET A 129 -10.76 1.80 18.08
N ILE A 130 -10.60 2.90 18.80
CA ILE A 130 -11.68 3.73 19.34
C ILE A 130 -11.51 5.12 18.71
N ASN A 131 -12.56 5.59 18.05
CA ASN A 131 -12.59 6.88 17.39
C ASN A 131 -13.79 7.69 17.89
N LEU A 132 -13.53 8.88 18.44
CA LEU A 132 -14.53 9.86 18.84
C LEU A 132 -14.48 11.03 17.85
N SER A 133 -15.60 11.30 17.19
CA SER A 133 -15.80 12.47 16.34
C SER A 133 -16.63 13.51 17.09
N LEU A 134 -16.15 14.74 17.15
CA LEU A 134 -16.91 15.88 17.65
C LEU A 134 -17.35 16.73 16.45
N VAL A 135 -18.66 16.84 16.24
CA VAL A 135 -19.25 17.54 15.09
C VAL A 135 -19.80 18.88 15.55
N GLN A 136 -19.22 19.98 15.06
CA GLN A 136 -19.56 21.33 15.48
C GLN A 136 -19.50 22.31 14.29
N ASP A 137 -19.98 23.54 14.49
CA ASP A 137 -19.97 24.60 13.46
C ASP A 137 -18.56 24.98 12.98
N TRP A 138 -17.52 24.67 13.77
CA TRP A 138 -16.12 24.93 13.42
C TRP A 138 -15.45 23.76 12.68
N GLY A 139 -16.20 22.69 12.39
CA GLY A 139 -15.73 21.49 11.72
C GLY A 139 -15.87 20.22 12.56
N ILE A 140 -15.19 19.17 12.12
CA ILE A 140 -15.18 17.85 12.75
C ILE A 140 -13.79 17.61 13.34
N LEU A 141 -13.73 17.34 14.64
CA LEU A 141 -12.50 16.90 15.32
C LEU A 141 -12.61 15.41 15.62
N ASP A 142 -11.78 14.63 14.96
CA ASP A 142 -11.63 13.21 15.17
C ASP A 142 -10.46 12.93 16.11
N LEU A 143 -10.73 12.15 17.15
CA LEU A 143 -9.75 11.68 18.13
C LEU A 143 -9.67 10.16 18.03
N PHE A 144 -8.46 9.61 17.88
CA PHE A 144 -8.22 8.20 17.67
C PHE A 144 -7.30 7.62 18.75
N VAL A 145 -7.69 6.45 19.25
CA VAL A 145 -6.82 5.53 19.97
C VAL A 145 -6.83 4.23 19.18
N LEU A 146 -5.70 3.88 18.57
CA LEU A 146 -5.55 2.67 17.77
C LEU A 146 -4.91 1.59 18.64
N THR A 147 -5.57 0.45 18.77
CA THR A 147 -5.13 -0.65 19.63
C THR A 147 -4.71 -1.85 18.78
N GLY A 148 -3.60 -2.48 19.13
CA GLY A 148 -2.97 -3.47 18.27
C GLY A 148 -2.26 -2.85 17.07
N PHE A 149 -1.19 -3.50 16.64
CA PHE A 149 -0.54 -3.24 15.37
C PHE A 149 -0.85 -4.41 14.44
N ARG A 150 -1.13 -4.10 13.17
CA ARG A 150 -1.28 -5.09 12.11
C ARG A 150 -0.16 -4.85 11.12
N GLU A 151 0.62 -5.89 10.87
CA GLU A 151 1.72 -5.85 9.89
C GLU A 151 1.18 -5.77 8.46
N ALA A 152 1.99 -5.23 7.56
CA ALA A 152 1.70 -5.24 6.13
C ALA A 152 1.63 -6.68 5.62
N SER A 153 0.61 -6.99 4.83
CA SER A 153 0.62 -8.21 4.04
C SER A 153 1.59 -8.02 2.87
N LEU A 154 2.73 -8.70 2.93
CA LEU A 154 3.79 -8.64 1.93
C LEU A 154 3.80 -9.90 1.05
N PRO A 155 4.23 -9.79 -0.22
CA PRO A 155 4.23 -10.92 -1.14
C PRO A 155 5.21 -12.01 -0.67
N GLY A 156 4.79 -13.28 -0.75
CA GLY A 156 5.65 -14.43 -0.45
C GLY A 156 6.66 -14.74 -1.56
N GLU A 157 7.53 -15.74 -1.35
CA GLU A 157 8.57 -16.14 -2.31
C GLU A 157 8.00 -16.60 -3.67
N ASP A 158 6.86 -17.31 -3.67
CA ASP A 158 6.19 -17.79 -4.90
C ASP A 158 5.18 -16.78 -5.48
N SER A 159 5.13 -15.56 -4.95
CA SER A 159 4.16 -14.55 -5.36
C SER A 159 4.52 -13.87 -6.67
N ARG A 160 3.49 -13.43 -7.41
CA ARG A 160 3.65 -12.54 -8.57
C ARG A 160 2.52 -11.51 -8.64
N PRO A 161 2.80 -10.19 -8.75
CA PRO A 161 4.12 -9.55 -8.64
C PRO A 161 4.84 -9.90 -7.35
N GLY A 162 6.12 -10.26 -7.47
CA GLY A 162 6.98 -10.65 -6.35
C GLY A 162 7.91 -9.52 -5.91
N LEU A 163 8.70 -9.79 -4.88
CA LEU A 163 9.86 -8.97 -4.53
C LEU A 163 11.11 -9.57 -5.20
N PRO A 164 12.11 -8.77 -5.59
CA PRO A 164 13.35 -9.28 -6.19
C PRO A 164 14.23 -10.04 -5.18
N PHE A 165 13.80 -10.17 -3.93
CA PHE A 165 14.49 -10.87 -2.86
C PHE A 165 13.52 -11.66 -1.99
N ALA A 166 14.01 -12.74 -1.38
CA ALA A 166 13.24 -13.49 -0.40
C ALA A 166 13.11 -12.68 0.90
N LEU A 167 11.86 -12.41 1.29
CA LEU A 167 11.50 -11.78 2.55
C LEU A 167 11.02 -12.85 3.53
N ASP A 168 11.51 -12.83 4.77
CA ASP A 168 10.90 -13.63 5.84
C ASP A 168 9.59 -12.95 6.28
N THR A 169 8.48 -13.47 5.80
CA THR A 169 7.12 -12.99 6.10
C THR A 169 6.63 -13.44 7.47
N SER A 170 7.35 -14.36 8.14
CA SER A 170 6.98 -14.89 9.46
C SER A 170 7.57 -14.08 10.62
N GLU A 171 8.54 -13.24 10.33
CA GLU A 171 9.24 -12.40 11.30
C GLU A 171 9.17 -10.92 10.88
N SER A 172 8.92 -10.05 11.84
CA SER A 172 8.99 -8.61 11.66
C SER A 172 9.75 -7.98 12.83
N ASP A 173 10.49 -6.92 12.56
CA ASP A 173 11.08 -6.12 13.62
C ASP A 173 10.25 -4.86 13.86
N ILE A 174 10.07 -4.54 15.13
CA ILE A 174 9.55 -3.26 15.57
C ILE A 174 10.69 -2.68 16.40
N PRO A 175 11.53 -1.79 15.83
CA PRO A 175 12.66 -1.23 16.55
C PRO A 175 12.16 -0.44 17.76
N LEU A 176 12.25 -1.07 18.92
CA LEU A 176 11.73 -0.55 20.18
C LEU A 176 12.86 0.06 20.99
N GLN A 177 12.70 1.34 21.36
CA GLN A 177 13.36 1.86 22.56
C GLN A 177 12.40 2.46 23.60
N ASP A 178 11.18 2.90 23.25
CA ASP A 178 10.46 3.84 24.13
C ASP A 178 8.96 3.58 24.41
N ARG A 179 8.40 2.37 24.19
CA ARG A 179 6.98 2.11 24.53
C ARG A 179 6.81 1.03 25.60
N GLU A 180 6.11 1.40 26.68
CA GLU A 180 5.63 0.44 27.70
C GLU A 180 4.61 -0.57 27.14
N ILE A 181 3.92 -0.22 26.03
CA ILE A 181 2.91 -1.05 25.37
C ILE A 181 3.07 -0.93 23.84
N ILE A 182 3.47 -2.02 23.18
CA ILE A 182 3.49 -2.14 21.71
C ILE A 182 2.04 -2.10 21.20
N GLY A 183 1.79 -1.35 20.12
CA GLY A 183 0.49 -1.32 19.44
C GLY A 183 -0.57 -0.43 20.10
N LEU A 184 -0.20 0.70 20.71
CA LEU A 184 -1.18 1.70 21.17
C LEU A 184 -0.91 3.08 20.57
N ASP A 185 -1.38 3.31 19.34
CA ASP A 185 -1.12 4.54 18.57
C ASP A 185 -2.22 5.59 18.78
N TYR A 186 -1.90 6.85 18.49
CA TYR A 186 -2.82 7.98 18.67
C TYR A 186 -2.84 8.83 17.41
N ALA A 187 -4.03 9.32 17.09
CA ALA A 187 -4.19 10.27 16.00
C ALA A 187 -5.24 11.32 16.33
N VAL A 188 -5.08 12.50 15.73
CA VAL A 188 -6.07 13.58 15.75
C VAL A 188 -6.18 14.14 14.34
N ARG A 189 -7.41 14.33 13.86
CA ARG A 189 -7.68 15.01 12.58
C ARG A 189 -8.73 16.08 12.81
N TRP A 190 -8.47 17.28 12.32
CA TRP A 190 -9.46 18.37 12.31
C TRP A 190 -9.72 18.75 10.87
N GLN A 191 -10.98 18.62 10.45
CA GLN A 191 -11.42 18.94 9.11
C GLN A 191 -12.59 19.93 9.14
N HIS A 192 -12.69 20.74 8.10
CA HIS A 192 -13.82 21.64 7.91
C HIS A 192 -14.02 21.94 6.42
N SER A 193 -15.28 22.13 6.04
CA SER A 193 -15.68 22.53 4.69
C SER A 193 -16.44 23.85 4.74
N TRP A 194 -16.11 24.75 3.83
CA TRP A 194 -16.81 26.02 3.64
C TRP A 194 -16.97 26.30 2.14
N GLU A 195 -18.22 26.34 1.69
CA GLU A 195 -18.60 26.51 0.29
C GLU A 195 -17.92 25.47 -0.62
N SER A 196 -16.93 25.91 -1.39
CA SER A 196 -16.15 25.11 -2.35
C SER A 196 -14.82 24.63 -1.79
N PHE A 197 -14.51 24.96 -0.55
CA PHE A 197 -13.19 24.76 0.05
C PHE A 197 -13.27 23.78 1.21
N GLU A 198 -12.48 22.72 1.14
CA GLU A 198 -12.35 21.73 2.20
C GLU A 198 -10.88 21.65 2.60
N TRP A 199 -10.63 21.48 3.89
CA TRP A 199 -9.29 21.33 4.41
C TRP A 199 -9.29 20.43 5.64
N ALA A 200 -8.14 19.79 5.87
CA ALA A 200 -7.88 19.08 7.09
C ALA A 200 -6.42 19.25 7.53
N VAL A 201 -6.20 19.17 8.84
CA VAL A 201 -4.88 19.01 9.43
C VAL A 201 -4.91 17.82 10.37
N SER A 202 -3.83 17.05 10.39
CA SER A 202 -3.76 15.84 11.20
C SER A 202 -2.43 15.71 11.91
N TYR A 203 -2.44 14.96 13.01
CA TYR A 203 -1.26 14.53 13.74
C TYR A 203 -1.41 13.07 14.14
N PHE A 204 -0.37 12.27 13.90
CA PHE A 204 -0.29 10.87 14.28
C PHE A 204 0.99 10.61 15.08
N TYR A 205 0.87 9.81 16.14
CA TYR A 205 1.98 9.31 16.92
C TYR A 205 1.80 7.81 17.16
N GLY A 206 2.70 7.01 16.58
CA GLY A 206 2.55 5.56 16.65
C GLY A 206 3.51 4.80 15.76
N THR A 207 3.25 3.51 15.56
CA THR A 207 4.01 2.65 14.66
C THR A 207 3.70 3.04 13.19
N SER A 208 4.74 3.16 12.36
CA SER A 208 4.62 3.43 10.92
C SER A 208 3.66 2.45 10.25
N ARG A 209 2.81 2.93 9.33
CA ARG A 209 1.99 2.10 8.45
C ARG A 209 2.65 1.80 7.10
N GLU A 210 3.93 2.13 7.01
CA GLU A 210 4.79 1.79 5.89
C GLU A 210 5.86 0.83 6.40
N ALA A 211 5.89 -0.38 5.83
CA ALA A 211 6.90 -1.38 6.11
C ALA A 211 8.20 -0.98 5.41
N ASP A 212 9.25 -0.79 6.20
CA ASP A 212 10.61 -0.77 5.68
C ASP A 212 11.15 -2.20 5.60
N ILE A 213 12.28 -2.36 4.93
CA ILE A 213 12.93 -3.66 4.77
C ILE A 213 14.35 -3.54 5.33
N ASP A 214 14.69 -4.42 6.28
CA ASP A 214 15.98 -4.43 6.96
C ASP A 214 16.53 -5.85 7.07
N PHE A 215 17.85 -5.98 7.16
CA PHE A 215 18.46 -7.25 7.51
C PHE A 215 18.25 -7.53 9.00
N ASN A 216 17.81 -8.74 9.36
CA ASN A 216 17.44 -9.08 10.74
C ASN A 216 18.64 -9.18 11.71
N TYR A 217 19.87 -9.14 11.19
CA TYR A 217 21.12 -9.29 11.95
C TYR A 217 21.21 -10.57 12.80
N ASP A 218 20.35 -11.57 12.55
CA ASP A 218 20.41 -12.87 13.20
C ASP A 218 21.46 -13.74 12.50
N VAL A 219 22.53 -14.03 13.21
CA VAL A 219 23.62 -14.87 12.70
C VAL A 219 23.15 -16.32 12.48
N ALA A 220 22.22 -16.84 13.30
CA ALA A 220 21.73 -18.21 13.20
C ALA A 220 20.80 -18.42 12.00
N THR A 221 19.95 -17.43 11.73
CA THR A 221 18.95 -17.42 10.65
C THR A 221 18.96 -16.06 9.96
N PRO A 222 20.01 -15.76 9.16
CA PRO A 222 20.12 -14.48 8.47
C PRO A 222 19.00 -14.36 7.43
N GLY A 223 18.39 -13.19 7.36
CA GLY A 223 17.28 -12.94 6.44
C GLY A 223 16.92 -11.46 6.38
N ILE A 224 16.09 -11.14 5.39
CA ILE A 224 15.47 -9.83 5.23
C ILE A 224 14.11 -9.91 5.91
N VAL A 225 13.80 -8.90 6.74
CA VAL A 225 12.53 -8.82 7.48
C VAL A 225 11.87 -7.46 7.26
N SER A 226 10.55 -7.43 7.43
CA SER A 226 9.82 -6.16 7.47
C SER A 226 10.08 -5.45 8.79
N THR A 227 10.27 -4.13 8.74
CA THR A 227 10.64 -3.32 9.91
C THR A 227 9.76 -2.08 10.05
N TYR A 228 9.27 -1.82 11.26
CA TYR A 228 8.31 -0.76 11.54
C TYR A 228 8.78 0.21 12.62
N TYR A 229 9.07 1.44 12.20
CA TYR A 229 9.55 2.48 13.11
C TYR A 229 8.44 3.24 13.82
N ASN A 230 8.72 3.79 15.00
CA ASN A 230 7.82 4.72 15.66
C ASN A 230 7.95 6.11 15.06
N VAL A 231 6.83 6.68 14.61
CA VAL A 231 6.80 7.94 13.87
C VAL A 231 5.90 8.98 14.51
N ASN A 232 6.24 10.24 14.26
CA ASN A 232 5.36 11.37 14.41
C ASN A 232 5.07 11.92 13.01
N GLN A 233 3.79 11.97 12.62
CA GLN A 233 3.38 12.51 11.32
C GLN A 233 2.49 13.73 11.52
N ILE A 234 2.78 14.81 10.81
CA ILE A 234 1.90 15.97 10.67
C ILE A 234 1.41 16.00 9.24
N GLY A 235 0.10 16.03 9.03
CA GLY A 235 -0.54 16.06 7.71
C GLY A 235 -1.35 17.33 7.47
N ALA A 236 -1.45 17.73 6.21
CA ALA A 236 -2.36 18.77 5.74
C ALA A 236 -2.98 18.38 4.41
N GLU A 237 -4.27 18.67 4.25
CA GLU A 237 -5.10 18.34 3.10
C GLU A 237 -5.90 19.58 2.67
N LEU A 238 -6.10 19.75 1.37
CA LEU A 238 -6.91 20.82 0.79
C LEU A 238 -7.58 20.34 -0.49
N LEU A 239 -8.88 20.58 -0.59
CA LEU A 239 -9.67 20.40 -1.81
C LEU A 239 -10.41 21.71 -2.12
N TYR A 240 -10.28 22.19 -3.36
CA TYR A 240 -11.01 23.36 -3.84
C TYR A 240 -11.77 23.04 -5.12
N ILE A 241 -13.10 23.13 -5.08
CA ILE A 241 -13.98 22.80 -6.20
C ILE A 241 -14.46 24.08 -6.90
N TRP A 242 -14.10 24.24 -8.17
CA TRP A 242 -14.45 25.40 -8.97
C TRP A 242 -14.94 25.00 -10.37
N ASN A 243 -16.22 25.19 -10.66
CA ASN A 243 -16.82 24.94 -11.98
C ASN A 243 -16.52 23.54 -12.56
N GLY A 244 -16.58 22.51 -11.72
CA GLY A 244 -16.30 21.12 -12.12
C GLY A 244 -14.82 20.74 -12.13
N TYR A 245 -13.92 21.66 -11.82
CA TYR A 245 -12.52 21.37 -11.48
C TYR A 245 -12.39 21.15 -9.98
N GLY A 246 -11.76 20.06 -9.55
CA GLY A 246 -11.26 19.90 -8.18
C GLY A 246 -9.76 20.15 -8.18
N PHE A 247 -9.27 21.04 -7.32
CA PHE A 247 -7.85 21.25 -7.08
C PHE A 247 -7.48 20.65 -5.74
N LYS A 248 -6.46 19.79 -5.74
CA LYS A 248 -6.10 18.94 -4.62
C LYS A 248 -4.69 19.23 -4.17
N TYR A 249 -4.51 19.23 -2.85
CA TYR A 249 -3.20 19.30 -2.23
C TYR A 249 -3.16 18.44 -0.98
N GLU A 250 -2.07 17.70 -0.84
CA GLU A 250 -1.74 16.95 0.35
C GLU A 250 -0.27 17.17 0.70
N SER A 251 0.04 17.14 1.99
CA SER A 251 1.42 17.10 2.44
C SER A 251 1.54 16.45 3.80
N ARG A 252 2.66 15.79 4.04
CA ARG A 252 3.03 15.28 5.34
C ARG A 252 4.49 15.52 5.64
N THR A 253 4.80 15.67 6.92
CA THR A 253 6.15 15.56 7.46
C THR A 253 6.17 14.45 8.50
N VAL A 254 7.13 13.54 8.37
CA VAL A 254 7.25 12.36 9.22
C VAL A 254 8.61 12.35 9.89
N ILE A 255 8.62 12.17 11.21
CA ILE A 255 9.82 12.12 12.06
C ILE A 255 9.91 10.73 12.68
N GLY A 256 11.10 10.11 12.62
CA GLY A 256 11.36 8.78 13.16
C GLY A 256 11.30 7.65 12.13
N SER A 257 11.46 7.96 10.85
CA SER A 257 11.53 6.99 9.75
C SER A 257 12.82 7.17 8.94
N LYS A 258 13.19 6.19 8.10
CA LYS A 258 14.35 6.32 7.20
C LYS A 258 14.16 7.52 6.28
N ASN A 259 15.16 8.39 6.27
CA ASN A 259 15.20 9.58 5.42
C ASN A 259 15.94 9.27 4.11
N ARG A 260 16.20 10.31 3.33
CA ARG A 260 16.95 10.25 2.07
C ARG A 260 18.27 9.46 2.13
N GLY A 261 18.99 9.51 3.25
CA GLY A 261 20.26 8.83 3.44
C GLY A 261 20.15 7.44 4.08
N ALA A 262 18.96 6.84 4.09
CA ALA A 262 18.64 5.58 4.78
C ALA A 262 18.87 5.63 6.31
N GLU A 263 18.99 6.84 6.89
CA GLU A 263 19.15 7.05 8.33
C GLU A 263 17.80 7.42 8.97
N LEU A 264 17.58 7.02 10.22
CA LEU A 264 16.43 7.48 10.99
C LEU A 264 16.47 9.00 11.18
N GLY A 265 15.46 9.68 10.65
CA GLY A 265 15.40 11.14 10.67
C GLY A 265 14.02 11.67 10.33
N THR A 266 13.99 12.67 9.45
CA THR A 266 12.77 13.35 9.03
C THR A 266 12.70 13.36 7.51
N TYR A 267 11.51 13.17 6.99
CA TYR A 267 11.21 13.22 5.56
C TYR A 267 9.89 13.98 5.34
N THR A 268 9.68 14.46 4.13
CA THR A 268 8.48 15.20 3.72
C THR A 268 8.00 14.69 2.37
N ALA A 269 6.68 14.49 2.28
CA ALA A 269 6.01 14.18 1.03
C ALA A 269 4.87 15.16 0.77
N ALA A 270 4.57 15.41 -0.50
CA ALA A 270 3.48 16.26 -0.92
C ALA A 270 2.92 15.83 -2.27
N LEU A 271 1.63 16.07 -2.47
CA LEU A 271 0.95 15.86 -3.74
C LEU A 271 0.16 17.12 -4.08
N VAL A 272 0.19 17.50 -5.36
CA VAL A 272 -0.69 18.54 -5.90
C VAL A 272 -1.32 18.00 -7.17
N GLY A 273 -2.64 18.12 -7.29
CA GLY A 273 -3.35 17.57 -8.43
C GLY A 273 -4.57 18.36 -8.78
N PHE A 274 -5.16 18.01 -9.91
CA PHE A 274 -6.49 18.45 -10.27
C PHE A 274 -7.29 17.32 -10.91
N GLU A 275 -8.58 17.41 -10.76
CA GLU A 275 -9.56 16.51 -11.34
C GLU A 275 -10.62 17.29 -12.11
N TYR A 276 -11.09 16.74 -13.22
CA TYR A 276 -12.12 17.36 -14.03
C TYR A 276 -13.00 16.30 -14.68
N THR A 277 -14.32 16.47 -14.55
CA THR A 277 -15.29 15.60 -15.24
C THR A 277 -15.93 16.35 -16.40
N TRP A 278 -15.68 15.87 -17.62
CA TRP A 278 -16.41 16.28 -18.80
C TRP A 278 -17.66 15.41 -18.97
N GLY A 279 -18.79 15.94 -18.54
CA GLY A 279 -20.09 15.28 -18.74
C GLY A 279 -20.61 15.36 -20.18
N SER A 280 -21.31 14.31 -20.62
CA SER A 280 -22.00 14.20 -21.91
C SER A 280 -21.11 14.59 -23.11
N VAL A 281 -19.94 13.96 -23.18
CA VAL A 281 -18.89 14.26 -24.15
C VAL A 281 -19.47 14.17 -25.57
N PHE A 282 -19.29 15.24 -26.35
CA PHE A 282 -19.84 15.39 -27.71
C PHE A 282 -21.37 15.20 -27.83
N GLY A 283 -22.13 15.46 -26.75
CA GLY A 283 -23.58 15.26 -26.72
C GLY A 283 -24.00 13.78 -26.67
N SER A 284 -23.08 12.89 -26.30
CA SER A 284 -23.36 11.48 -26.00
C SER A 284 -23.79 11.29 -24.54
N ASN A 285 -24.06 10.05 -24.15
CA ASN A 285 -24.26 9.67 -22.75
C ASN A 285 -22.94 9.45 -22.01
N PHE A 286 -21.78 9.59 -22.67
CA PHE A 286 -20.50 9.26 -22.05
C PHE A 286 -19.98 10.41 -21.22
N ASP A 287 -19.36 10.09 -20.08
CA ASP A 287 -18.64 11.04 -19.26
C ASP A 287 -17.16 10.64 -19.21
N ILE A 288 -16.27 11.61 -19.25
CA ILE A 288 -14.83 11.38 -19.05
C ILE A 288 -14.37 12.14 -17.82
N MET A 289 -13.82 11.42 -16.86
CA MET A 289 -13.13 11.99 -15.71
C MET A 289 -11.62 11.96 -15.97
N TRP A 290 -10.95 13.06 -15.68
CA TRP A 290 -9.49 13.18 -15.68
C TRP A 290 -9.03 13.44 -14.25
N ASP A 291 -7.97 12.75 -13.84
CA ASP A 291 -7.16 13.07 -12.67
C ASP A 291 -5.71 13.23 -13.11
N VAL A 292 -5.09 14.34 -12.75
CA VAL A 292 -3.66 14.55 -12.99
C VAL A 292 -3.04 15.11 -11.73
N SER A 293 -2.04 14.43 -11.21
CA SER A 293 -1.41 14.74 -9.94
C SER A 293 0.11 14.65 -10.06
N TYR A 294 0.82 15.55 -9.41
CA TYR A 294 2.27 15.50 -9.23
C TYR A 294 2.56 15.18 -7.78
N MET A 295 3.38 14.15 -7.55
CA MET A 295 3.82 13.75 -6.21
C MET A 295 5.30 14.05 -6.02
N HIS A 296 5.62 14.46 -4.80
CA HIS A 296 6.99 14.59 -4.32
C HIS A 296 7.17 13.82 -3.02
N ASP A 297 8.13 12.89 -2.95
CA ASP A 297 8.68 12.29 -1.72
C ASP A 297 10.20 12.51 -1.71
N ASP A 298 10.77 12.91 -0.58
CA ASP A 298 12.20 13.17 -0.44
C ASP A 298 13.02 11.95 0.01
N ARG A 299 12.35 10.83 0.33
CA ARG A 299 12.97 9.53 0.66
C ARG A 299 13.47 8.83 -0.59
N LYS A 300 14.74 9.03 -0.88
CA LYS A 300 15.37 8.40 -2.04
C LYS A 300 15.55 6.89 -1.97
N LEU A 301 15.90 6.38 -0.81
CA LEU A 301 16.38 5.00 -0.64
C LEU A 301 15.39 4.15 0.18
N SER A 302 14.09 4.39 0.04
CA SER A 302 13.07 3.72 0.85
C SER A 302 12.21 2.78 0.01
N PHE A 303 12.01 1.57 0.52
CA PHE A 303 11.14 0.54 -0.07
C PHE A 303 9.70 0.98 -0.23
N SER A 304 9.19 1.74 0.73
CA SER A 304 7.82 2.25 0.69
C SER A 304 7.66 3.52 -0.14
N ALA A 305 8.74 4.04 -0.77
CA ALA A 305 8.74 5.24 -1.59
C ALA A 305 9.19 4.94 -3.03
N LEU A 306 8.42 4.07 -3.71
CA LEU A 306 8.62 3.77 -5.14
C LEU A 306 8.32 4.96 -6.05
N MET A 307 7.50 5.90 -5.58
CA MET A 307 7.11 7.10 -6.32
C MET A 307 7.64 8.33 -5.57
N GLU A 308 8.56 9.06 -6.18
CA GLU A 308 9.26 10.20 -5.61
C GLU A 308 8.98 11.53 -6.29
N LYS A 309 8.97 11.58 -7.62
CA LYS A 309 8.84 12.81 -8.42
C LYS A 309 7.97 12.52 -9.63
N ASP A 310 6.87 11.84 -9.38
CA ASP A 310 6.07 11.24 -10.42
C ASP A 310 4.89 12.11 -10.80
N VAL A 311 4.55 12.07 -12.09
CA VAL A 311 3.27 12.55 -12.59
C VAL A 311 2.36 11.36 -12.75
N PHE A 312 1.26 11.38 -12.03
CA PHE A 312 0.12 10.52 -12.28
C PHE A 312 -0.87 11.20 -13.23
N ALA A 313 -1.38 10.43 -14.17
CA ALA A 313 -2.50 10.82 -15.01
C ALA A 313 -3.46 9.63 -15.18
N LEU A 314 -4.75 9.84 -14.96
CA LEU A 314 -5.80 8.85 -15.13
C LEU A 314 -6.98 9.44 -15.88
N GLY A 315 -7.39 8.78 -16.96
CA GLY A 315 -8.64 9.05 -17.67
C GLY A 315 -9.62 7.91 -17.47
N ILE A 316 -10.81 8.20 -16.95
CA ILE A 316 -11.90 7.23 -16.78
C ILE A 316 -13.04 7.60 -17.72
N LEU A 317 -13.37 6.70 -18.65
CA LEU A 317 -14.53 6.77 -19.51
C LEU A 317 -15.69 5.98 -18.88
N ASN A 318 -16.76 6.70 -18.53
CA ASN A 318 -18.02 6.11 -18.10
C ASN A 318 -18.99 6.10 -19.28
N LEU A 319 -19.49 4.92 -19.66
CA LEU A 319 -20.43 4.80 -20.78
C LEU A 319 -21.87 5.15 -20.38
N ASN A 320 -22.16 5.17 -19.07
CA ASN A 320 -23.49 5.39 -18.50
C ASN A 320 -24.56 4.51 -19.17
N ASP A 321 -24.22 3.25 -19.45
CA ASP A 321 -25.15 2.24 -19.95
C ASP A 321 -25.80 1.47 -18.79
N GLU A 322 -26.79 0.64 -19.09
CA GLU A 322 -27.50 -0.18 -18.08
C GLU A 322 -26.60 -1.24 -17.41
N PHE A 323 -25.41 -1.45 -17.95
CA PHE A 323 -24.42 -2.42 -17.48
C PHE A 323 -23.30 -1.77 -16.66
N ASP A 324 -23.33 -0.45 -16.44
CA ASP A 324 -22.30 0.31 -15.73
C ASP A 324 -20.90 0.06 -16.30
N THR A 325 -20.78 0.13 -17.63
CA THR A 325 -19.50 -0.09 -18.31
C THR A 325 -18.55 1.09 -18.07
N ARG A 326 -17.35 0.80 -17.58
CA ARG A 326 -16.28 1.78 -17.30
C ARG A 326 -14.94 1.30 -17.82
N VAL A 327 -14.13 2.23 -18.34
CA VAL A 327 -12.76 1.96 -18.80
C VAL A 327 -11.84 3.07 -18.31
N GLY A 328 -10.80 2.71 -17.56
CA GLY A 328 -9.74 3.61 -17.12
C GLY A 328 -8.43 3.34 -17.87
N LEU A 329 -7.70 4.41 -18.19
CA LEU A 329 -6.33 4.38 -18.68
C LEU A 329 -5.49 5.31 -17.82
N GLY A 330 -4.49 4.76 -17.15
CA GLY A 330 -3.63 5.47 -16.21
C GLY A 330 -2.16 5.38 -16.58
N SER A 331 -1.38 6.35 -16.12
CA SER A 331 0.08 6.31 -16.14
C SER A 331 0.66 6.98 -14.89
N ILE A 332 1.72 6.41 -14.36
CA ILE A 332 2.64 7.03 -13.39
C ILE A 332 3.97 7.14 -14.11
N TRP A 333 4.58 8.32 -14.10
CA TRP A 333 5.81 8.55 -14.85
C TRP A 333 6.78 9.40 -14.04
N ASP A 334 8.01 8.93 -13.83
CA ASP A 334 9.04 9.70 -13.16
C ASP A 334 9.52 10.83 -14.09
N VAL A 335 9.56 12.07 -13.59
CA VAL A 335 9.91 13.23 -14.42
C VAL A 335 11.41 13.39 -14.67
N LYS A 336 12.26 12.61 -14.00
CA LYS A 336 13.71 12.65 -14.08
C LYS A 336 14.29 11.40 -14.73
N ASP A 337 13.70 10.25 -14.44
CA ASP A 337 14.15 8.95 -14.90
C ASP A 337 13.23 8.41 -16.00
N ASP A 338 13.76 7.56 -16.89
CA ASP A 338 12.97 6.97 -17.98
C ASP A 338 12.28 5.70 -17.49
N GLU A 339 11.44 5.86 -16.47
CA GLU A 339 10.66 4.79 -15.85
C GLU A 339 9.20 5.21 -15.62
N GLY A 340 8.30 4.24 -15.66
CA GLY A 340 6.88 4.49 -15.44
C GLY A 340 6.03 3.23 -15.37
N ILE A 341 4.80 3.41 -14.91
CA ILE A 341 3.78 2.37 -14.78
C ILE A 341 2.60 2.77 -15.65
N PHE A 342 2.12 1.88 -16.52
CA PHE A 342 0.92 2.07 -17.31
C PHE A 342 -0.18 1.14 -16.83
N LEU A 343 -1.39 1.67 -16.66
CA LEU A 343 -2.52 0.93 -16.09
C LEU A 343 -3.72 0.96 -17.04
N ILE A 344 -4.41 -0.17 -17.14
CA ILE A 344 -5.70 -0.27 -17.79
C ILE A 344 -6.67 -0.90 -16.80
N THR A 345 -7.79 -0.24 -16.56
CA THR A 345 -8.93 -0.82 -15.84
C THR A 345 -10.12 -0.90 -16.78
N ALA A 346 -10.88 -1.97 -16.72
CA ALA A 346 -12.15 -2.06 -17.43
C ALA A 346 -13.12 -2.91 -16.62
N GLU A 347 -14.35 -2.46 -16.47
CA GLU A 347 -15.38 -3.24 -15.78
C GLU A 347 -16.74 -3.06 -16.42
N ARG A 348 -17.57 -4.10 -16.31
CA ARG A 348 -19.00 -4.02 -16.62
C ARG A 348 -19.77 -5.15 -15.97
N ARG A 349 -21.07 -4.92 -15.77
CA ARG A 349 -22.03 -5.98 -15.53
C ARG A 349 -22.24 -6.81 -16.80
N ILE A 350 -22.26 -8.12 -16.67
CA ILE A 350 -22.51 -9.07 -17.77
C ILE A 350 -23.83 -9.84 -17.62
N ALA A 351 -24.38 -9.88 -16.40
CA ALA A 351 -25.72 -10.36 -16.06
C ALA A 351 -26.18 -9.70 -14.75
N GLU A 352 -27.44 -9.87 -14.36
CA GLU A 352 -28.02 -9.19 -13.17
C GLU A 352 -27.14 -9.29 -11.91
N SER A 353 -26.57 -10.46 -11.65
CA SER A 353 -25.72 -10.74 -10.49
C SER A 353 -24.23 -10.95 -10.82
N TRP A 354 -23.78 -10.62 -12.03
CA TRP A 354 -22.39 -10.88 -12.46
C TRP A 354 -21.69 -9.64 -13.00
N LYS A 355 -20.48 -9.36 -12.47
CA LYS A 355 -19.56 -8.33 -12.98
C LYS A 355 -18.29 -8.99 -13.50
N ALA A 356 -17.80 -8.51 -14.64
CA ALA A 356 -16.48 -8.83 -15.14
C ALA A 356 -15.59 -7.58 -15.06
N SER A 357 -14.37 -7.75 -14.55
CA SER A 357 -13.37 -6.70 -14.43
C SER A 357 -12.05 -7.17 -15.03
N VAL A 358 -11.32 -6.25 -15.64
CA VAL A 358 -9.98 -6.44 -16.17
C VAL A 358 -9.10 -5.36 -15.57
N PHE A 359 -7.94 -5.76 -15.06
CA PHE A 359 -6.89 -4.87 -14.62
C PHE A 359 -5.60 -5.30 -15.30
N ALA A 360 -4.93 -4.39 -15.97
CA ALA A 360 -3.63 -4.64 -16.56
C ALA A 360 -2.65 -3.58 -16.09
N VAL A 361 -1.44 -4.01 -15.76
CA VAL A 361 -0.33 -3.14 -15.41
C VAL A 361 0.89 -3.51 -16.25
N TYR A 362 1.58 -2.49 -16.73
CA TYR A 362 2.84 -2.63 -17.43
C TYR A 362 3.86 -1.72 -16.77
N PHE A 363 4.94 -2.32 -16.27
CA PHE A 363 6.10 -1.62 -15.72
C PHE A 363 7.10 -1.39 -16.84
N TYR A 364 7.59 -0.16 -16.93
CA TYR A 364 8.59 0.26 -17.89
C TYR A 364 9.75 0.89 -17.15
N ALA A 365 10.97 0.48 -17.50
CA ALA A 365 12.19 1.08 -17.01
C ALA A 365 13.28 0.95 -18.09
N GLU A 366 13.94 2.05 -18.45
CA GLU A 366 15.10 1.96 -19.34
C GLU A 366 16.29 1.36 -18.58
N GLN A 367 16.66 0.11 -18.90
CA GLN A 367 17.84 -0.54 -18.33
C GLN A 367 19.11 0.30 -18.58
N LYS A 368 19.66 0.88 -17.51
CA LYS A 368 21.00 1.46 -17.53
C LYS A 368 22.02 0.33 -17.55
N GLU A 369 22.78 0.20 -18.65
CA GLU A 369 23.81 -0.86 -18.80
C GLU A 369 24.72 -0.95 -17.56
N THR A 370 24.67 -2.08 -16.85
CA THR A 370 25.70 -2.45 -15.89
C THR A 370 27.02 -2.63 -16.66
N PRO A 371 28.11 -1.91 -16.33
CA PRO A 371 29.36 -2.01 -17.09
C PRO A 371 29.85 -3.47 -17.17
N PRO A 372 30.14 -4.01 -18.37
CA PRO A 372 30.41 -5.43 -18.59
C PRO A 372 31.72 -5.97 -18.01
N GLU A 373 32.48 -5.17 -17.23
CA GLU A 373 33.75 -5.60 -16.64
C GLU A 373 33.60 -6.45 -15.36
N VAL A 374 32.38 -6.62 -14.84
CA VAL A 374 32.12 -7.40 -13.61
C VAL A 374 31.03 -8.43 -13.86
N ALA A 375 31.36 -9.41 -14.70
CA ALA A 375 30.49 -10.55 -14.95
C ALA A 375 30.72 -11.64 -13.90
N GLU A 376 29.68 -11.91 -13.10
CA GLU A 376 29.29 -13.16 -12.40
C GLU A 376 30.31 -13.90 -11.52
N GLU A 377 31.55 -14.13 -11.95
CA GLU A 377 32.54 -14.92 -11.21
C GLU A 377 33.36 -14.08 -10.21
N GLN A 378 33.45 -12.76 -10.40
CA GLN A 378 34.22 -11.88 -9.51
C GLN A 378 33.43 -11.48 -8.25
N THR A 379 32.14 -11.18 -8.37
CA THR A 379 31.30 -10.67 -7.28
C THR A 379 30.93 -11.72 -6.24
N ALA A 380 30.62 -12.96 -6.63
CA ALA A 380 30.37 -14.04 -5.66
C ALA A 380 31.65 -14.45 -4.92
N ALA A 381 32.80 -14.47 -5.60
CA ALA A 381 34.10 -14.71 -4.98
C ALA A 381 34.56 -13.53 -4.11
N GLU A 382 34.20 -12.30 -4.45
CA GLU A 382 34.43 -11.11 -3.63
C GLU A 382 33.51 -11.06 -2.41
N LEU A 383 32.22 -11.37 -2.54
CA LEU A 383 31.30 -11.54 -1.40
C LEU A 383 31.79 -12.67 -0.50
N ALA A 384 32.18 -13.82 -1.08
CA ALA A 384 32.76 -14.92 -0.33
C ALA A 384 34.06 -14.53 0.37
N ASN A 385 34.95 -13.77 -0.27
CA ASN A 385 36.18 -13.26 0.37
C ASN A 385 35.90 -12.18 1.44
N LEU A 386 34.91 -11.31 1.20
CA LEU A 386 34.46 -10.28 2.15
C LEU A 386 33.91 -10.96 3.39
N LEU A 387 33.05 -11.97 3.21
CA LEU A 387 32.39 -12.71 4.28
C LEU A 387 33.33 -13.72 4.97
N ALA A 388 34.23 -14.39 4.23
CA ALA A 388 35.20 -15.36 4.79
C ALA A 388 36.27 -14.71 5.68
N GLY A 389 36.42 -13.38 5.63
CA GLY A 389 37.26 -12.61 6.56
C GLY A 389 36.71 -12.55 8.00
N PHE A 390 35.51 -13.08 8.25
CA PHE A 390 34.86 -13.04 9.56
C PHE A 390 34.86 -14.43 10.23
N GLU A 391 35.55 -14.60 11.35
CA GLU A 391 35.55 -15.84 12.17
C GLU A 391 34.19 -16.16 12.85
N ILE A 392 33.14 -15.41 12.53
CA ILE A 392 31.85 -15.42 13.24
C ILE A 392 30.80 -16.27 12.51
N PHE A 393 30.93 -16.42 11.18
CA PHE A 393 30.01 -17.22 10.36
C PHE A 393 30.65 -18.56 10.00
N GLY A 394 29.95 -19.66 10.23
CA GLY A 394 30.35 -20.96 9.67
C GLY A 394 30.16 -21.01 8.15
N GLU A 395 30.83 -21.91 7.44
CA GLU A 395 30.73 -22.06 5.97
C GLU A 395 29.26 -22.13 5.49
N SER A 396 28.40 -22.84 6.23
CA SER A 396 26.97 -22.97 5.90
C SER A 396 26.15 -21.68 6.11
N GLN A 397 26.56 -20.80 7.02
CA GLN A 397 25.92 -19.48 7.20
C GLN A 397 26.37 -18.51 6.11
N LEU A 398 27.63 -18.62 5.70
CA LEU A 398 28.18 -17.86 4.58
C LEU A 398 27.44 -18.20 3.28
N GLU A 399 27.27 -19.50 3.01
CA GLU A 399 26.58 -20.01 1.82
C GLU A 399 25.15 -19.48 1.76
N LYS A 400 24.42 -19.48 2.88
CA LYS A 400 23.06 -18.89 2.95
C LYS A 400 23.03 -17.39 2.67
N ILE A 401 23.95 -16.61 3.25
CA ILE A 401 24.02 -15.16 3.01
C ILE A 401 24.38 -14.89 1.53
N ILE A 402 25.28 -15.69 0.96
CA ILE A 402 25.65 -15.60 -0.47
C ILE A 402 24.49 -16.03 -1.36
N ASP A 403 23.71 -17.04 -0.99
CA ASP A 403 22.51 -17.43 -1.75
C ASP A 403 21.43 -16.34 -1.67
N SER A 404 21.23 -15.71 -0.50
CA SER A 404 20.25 -14.63 -0.33
C SER A 404 20.62 -13.31 -0.99
N PHE A 405 21.92 -13.00 -1.16
CA PHE A 405 22.39 -11.69 -1.65
C PHE A 405 23.29 -11.73 -2.88
N GLY A 406 23.89 -12.88 -3.19
CA GLY A 406 24.91 -13.03 -4.23
C GLY A 406 24.36 -12.92 -5.64
N ALA A 407 23.15 -13.44 -5.90
CA ALA A 407 22.47 -13.26 -7.18
C ALA A 407 22.17 -11.78 -7.45
N LEU A 408 21.68 -11.07 -6.43
CA LEU A 408 21.28 -9.67 -6.51
C LEU A 408 22.45 -8.71 -6.75
N VAL A 409 23.60 -8.94 -6.12
CA VAL A 409 24.82 -8.13 -6.34
C VAL A 409 25.39 -8.34 -7.75
N VAL A 410 25.26 -9.55 -8.29
CA VAL A 410 25.71 -9.93 -9.64
C VAL A 410 24.84 -9.28 -10.72
N GLU A 411 23.52 -9.25 -10.51
CA GLU A 411 22.54 -8.76 -11.47
C GLU A 411 22.44 -7.22 -11.49
N HIS A 412 22.51 -6.58 -10.32
CA HIS A 412 22.26 -5.13 -10.17
C HIS A 412 23.53 -4.26 -9.97
N GLY A 413 24.73 -4.83 -10.04
CA GLY A 413 25.99 -4.09 -10.19
C GLY A 413 26.38 -3.19 -8.99
N VAL A 414 26.27 -3.70 -7.77
CA VAL A 414 26.53 -2.95 -6.53
C VAL A 414 28.02 -2.99 -6.13
N TYR A 415 28.63 -1.83 -5.92
CA TYR A 415 30.01 -1.71 -5.40
C TYR A 415 30.07 -0.80 -4.17
N SER A 416 30.40 -1.35 -3.00
CA SER A 416 30.66 -0.54 -1.80
C SER A 416 32.12 -0.06 -1.76
N ASN A 417 32.35 1.23 -1.53
CA ASN A 417 33.67 1.77 -1.22
C ASN A 417 33.98 1.66 0.28
N GLU A 418 35.09 0.99 0.62
CA GLU A 418 35.85 0.98 1.89
C GLU A 418 35.08 1.02 3.25
N VAL A 419 34.91 -0.19 3.81
CA VAL A 419 34.97 -0.62 5.23
C VAL A 419 34.48 0.35 6.34
N SER A 420 33.26 0.10 6.83
CA SER A 420 32.96 0.16 8.27
C SER A 420 31.83 -0.80 8.70
N SER A 421 32.20 -1.85 9.45
CA SER A 421 31.36 -2.93 10.02
C SER A 421 30.60 -3.84 9.03
N ALA A 422 30.79 -5.17 9.15
CA ALA A 422 30.16 -6.19 8.30
C ALA A 422 28.62 -6.12 8.27
N ILE A 423 28.04 -5.73 9.40
CA ILE A 423 26.61 -5.52 9.62
C ILE A 423 26.11 -4.34 8.79
N ALA A 424 26.80 -3.19 8.82
CA ALA A 424 26.43 -2.05 7.98
C ALA A 424 26.58 -2.35 6.48
N ASN A 425 27.52 -3.22 6.10
CA ASN A 425 27.68 -3.64 4.70
C ASN A 425 26.51 -4.51 4.21
N LEU A 426 25.92 -5.37 5.03
CA LEU A 426 24.76 -6.18 4.64
C LEU A 426 23.52 -5.30 4.42
N GLN A 427 23.28 -4.33 5.30
CA GLN A 427 22.23 -3.33 5.07
C GLN A 427 22.53 -2.48 3.85
N THR A 428 23.79 -2.08 3.63
CA THR A 428 24.18 -1.37 2.40
C THR A 428 23.89 -2.20 1.15
N ILE A 429 24.11 -3.53 1.21
CA ILE A 429 23.76 -4.44 0.11
C ILE A 429 22.23 -4.48 -0.07
N VAL A 430 21.45 -4.69 1.00
CA VAL A 430 19.97 -4.63 0.95
C VAL A 430 19.51 -3.31 0.32
N ASP A 431 20.00 -2.17 0.80
CA ASP A 431 19.62 -0.84 0.32
C ASP A 431 19.99 -0.64 -1.16
N SER A 432 21.15 -1.15 -1.59
CA SER A 432 21.65 -1.00 -2.97
C SER A 432 21.02 -1.94 -3.99
N VAL A 433 20.63 -3.13 -3.54
CA VAL A 433 19.93 -4.15 -4.32
C VAL A 433 18.46 -3.79 -4.44
N SER A 434 17.88 -3.27 -3.36
CA SER A 434 16.49 -2.85 -3.34
C SER A 434 16.30 -1.53 -4.10
N PHE A 435 17.33 -0.66 -4.18
CA PHE A 435 17.21 0.68 -4.79
C PHE A 435 18.46 1.10 -5.58
N GLN A 436 18.40 1.04 -6.91
CA GLN A 436 19.15 1.99 -7.72
C GLN A 436 18.41 3.33 -7.67
N GLU A 437 19.08 4.41 -7.22
CA GLU A 437 18.46 5.75 -7.04
C GLU A 437 17.70 6.25 -8.28
N ASP A 438 18.10 5.79 -9.48
CA ASP A 438 17.63 6.31 -10.76
C ASP A 438 17.03 5.19 -11.65
N ASN A 439 16.55 4.07 -11.07
CA ASN A 439 15.95 2.94 -11.79
C ASN A 439 15.15 1.97 -10.87
N LYS A 440 14.21 2.49 -10.08
CA LYS A 440 13.50 1.70 -9.05
C LYS A 440 12.47 0.73 -9.62
N LEU A 441 11.93 0.98 -10.80
CA LEU A 441 10.92 0.13 -11.42
C LEU A 441 11.52 -1.02 -12.24
N ALA A 442 12.84 -1.04 -12.47
CA ALA A 442 13.49 -2.13 -13.20
C ALA A 442 13.30 -3.49 -12.53
N ILE A 443 13.27 -3.54 -11.20
CA ILE A 443 13.00 -4.78 -10.43
C ILE A 443 11.56 -5.30 -10.59
N MET A 444 10.68 -4.55 -11.26
CA MET A 444 9.28 -4.90 -11.52
C MET A 444 8.99 -5.06 -13.03
N GLU A 445 9.98 -4.89 -13.91
CA GLU A 445 9.79 -4.88 -15.37
C GLU A 445 9.10 -6.17 -15.85
N ASP A 446 9.61 -7.30 -15.38
CA ASP A 446 9.13 -8.65 -15.68
C ASP A 446 7.80 -9.00 -14.98
N GLU A 447 7.37 -8.20 -14.00
CA GLU A 447 6.15 -8.38 -13.20
C GLU A 447 4.89 -7.77 -13.84
N SER A 448 4.97 -7.33 -15.09
CA SER A 448 3.83 -6.85 -15.87
C SER A 448 2.77 -7.95 -16.08
N PHE A 449 1.48 -7.63 -15.84
CA PHE A 449 0.40 -8.64 -15.90
C PHE A 449 -0.96 -8.11 -16.37
N VAL A 450 -1.82 -9.05 -16.77
CA VAL A 450 -3.25 -8.86 -16.98
C VAL A 450 -4.02 -9.77 -16.04
N ARG A 451 -4.89 -9.19 -15.23
CA ARG A 451 -5.80 -9.86 -14.30
C ARG A 451 -7.23 -9.70 -14.80
N VAL A 452 -7.96 -10.81 -14.81
CA VAL A 452 -9.39 -10.85 -15.10
C VAL A 452 -10.11 -11.37 -13.86
N LEU A 453 -11.11 -10.64 -13.43
CA LEU A 453 -11.96 -11.00 -12.29
C LEU A 453 -13.40 -11.18 -12.75
N LEU A 454 -14.01 -12.28 -12.34
CA LEU A 454 -15.44 -12.53 -12.50
C LEU A 454 -16.08 -12.65 -11.12
N THR A 455 -16.98 -11.73 -10.78
CA THR A 455 -17.62 -11.63 -9.47
C THR A 455 -19.12 -11.91 -9.57
N HIS A 456 -19.63 -12.75 -8.68
CA HIS A 456 -21.05 -13.01 -8.45
C HIS A 456 -21.52 -12.32 -7.17
N TYR A 457 -22.66 -11.62 -7.23
CA TYR A 457 -23.33 -10.97 -6.10
C TYR A 457 -24.57 -11.77 -5.65
N PHE A 458 -24.70 -12.06 -4.36
CA PHE A 458 -25.76 -12.91 -3.79
C PHE A 458 -26.94 -12.12 -3.22
#